data_AF-A0A2D6NAX2-F1
#
_entry.id   AF-A0A2D6NAX2-F1
#
_cell.length_a   1.000
_cell.length_b   1.000
_cell.length_c   1.000
_cell.angle_alpha   90.00
_cell.angle_beta   90.00
_cell.angle_gamma   90.00
#
_symmetry.space_group_name_H-M   'P 1'
#
loop_
_entity.id
_entity.type
_entity.pdbx_description
1 polymer ?
#
loop_
_entity_poly.entity_id
_entity_poly.type
_entity_poly.pdbx_seq_one_letter_code
_entity_poly.pdbx_strand_id
1 'polypeptide(L)'
;MSQVKTCPECGSVHLVYDEQAGEIVCHDCGLIVEEKMVDTGQDAGGQFDKSEKKGRGGAPISMQKFDKGLTTNVGEISDIYKLEAGQTRKFLRLKKWQERVSTSIERNLRLAMAEL
;
A
#
# COMPACT_ATOMS: atom_id res chain seq x y z
N MET A 1 -6.18 -17.71 -4.29
CA MET A 1 -7.29 -17.95 -3.36
C MET A 1 -8.51 -18.31 -4.20
N SER A 2 -8.85 -19.60 -4.23
CA SER A 2 -10.05 -20.07 -4.92
C SER A 2 -11.26 -19.59 -4.14
N GLN A 3 -12.02 -18.63 -4.68
CA GLN A 3 -13.29 -18.24 -4.08
C GLN A 3 -14.24 -19.43 -4.18
N VAL A 4 -14.47 -20.12 -3.06
CA VAL A 4 -15.43 -21.21 -3.00
C VAL A 4 -16.83 -20.59 -3.05
N LYS A 5 -17.52 -20.77 -4.19
CA LYS A 5 -18.85 -20.19 -4.43
C LYS A 5 -19.99 -21.12 -4.05
N THR A 6 -19.68 -22.38 -3.73
CA THR A 6 -20.67 -23.44 -3.52
C THR A 6 -20.19 -24.41 -2.44
N CYS A 7 -21.10 -24.85 -1.59
CA CYS A 7 -20.82 -25.88 -0.59
C CYS A 7 -20.51 -27.23 -1.26
N PRO A 8 -19.40 -27.92 -0.93
CA PRO A 8 -19.04 -29.20 -1.53
C PRO A 8 -19.97 -30.36 -1.11
N GLU A 9 -20.60 -30.29 0.07
CA GLU A 9 -21.52 -31.33 0.57
C GLU A 9 -22.94 -31.24 -0.01
N CYS A 10 -23.58 -30.07 0.08
CA CYS A 10 -24.99 -29.92 -0.31
C CYS A 10 -25.19 -29.15 -1.63
N GLY A 11 -24.11 -28.62 -2.24
CA GLY A 11 -24.20 -27.82 -3.48
C GLY A 11 -24.86 -26.46 -3.30
N SER A 12 -25.20 -26.04 -2.08
CA SER A 12 -25.85 -24.75 -1.84
C SER A 12 -24.91 -23.57 -2.06
N VAL A 13 -25.50 -22.41 -2.35
CA VAL A 13 -24.81 -21.12 -2.54
C VAL A 13 -24.91 -20.24 -1.28
N HIS A 14 -25.66 -20.70 -0.27
CA HIS A 14 -25.90 -19.97 0.98
C HIS A 14 -24.73 -20.15 1.96
N LEU A 15 -23.62 -19.49 1.64
CA LEU A 15 -22.44 -19.39 2.48
C LEU A 15 -22.47 -18.07 3.25
N VAL A 16 -22.33 -18.15 4.58
CA VAL A 16 -22.29 -17.01 5.50
C VAL A 16 -20.88 -16.90 6.09
N TYR A 17 -20.37 -15.67 6.15
CA TYR A 17 -19.09 -15.38 6.78
C TYR A 17 -19.31 -15.04 8.26
N ASP A 18 -18.68 -15.80 9.15
CA ASP A 18 -18.62 -15.48 10.58
C ASP A 18 -17.35 -14.68 10.87
N GLU A 19 -17.53 -13.37 11.10
CA GLU A 19 -16.45 -12.42 11.41
C GLU A 19 -15.74 -12.74 12.74
N GLN A 20 -16.42 -13.38 13.71
CA GLN A 20 -15.85 -13.63 15.03
C GLN A 20 -14.91 -14.84 15.02
N ALA A 21 -15.28 -15.89 14.27
CA ALA A 21 -14.48 -17.10 14.13
C ALA A 21 -13.49 -17.04 12.94
N GLY A 22 -13.74 -16.16 11.96
CA GLY A 22 -12.96 -16.10 10.73
C GLY A 22 -13.20 -17.31 9.83
N GLU A 23 -14.45 -17.75 9.75
CA GLU A 23 -14.88 -18.99 9.08
C GLU A 23 -15.99 -18.70 8.06
N ILE A 24 -16.06 -19.49 6.98
CA ILE A 24 -17.20 -19.51 6.06
C ILE A 24 -18.02 -20.75 6.36
N VAL A 25 -19.27 -20.55 6.77
CA VAL A 25 -20.20 -21.62 7.14
C VAL A 25 -21.34 -21.70 6.14
N CYS A 26 -21.68 -22.91 5.71
CA CYS A 26 -22.88 -23.16 4.94
C CYS A 26 -24.12 -23.13 5.85
N HIS A 27 -25.09 -22.27 5.57
CA HIS A 27 -26.30 -22.15 6.38
C HIS A 27 -27.24 -23.37 6.24
N ASP A 28 -27.17 -24.09 5.12
CA ASP A 28 -28.10 -25.18 4.84
C ASP A 28 -27.66 -26.52 5.44
N CYS A 29 -26.35 -26.79 5.51
CA CYS A 29 -25.82 -28.05 6.04
C CYS A 29 -24.89 -27.89 7.25
N GLY A 30 -24.54 -26.67 7.64
CA GLY A 30 -23.66 -26.38 8.77
C GLY A 30 -22.18 -26.71 8.52
N LEU A 31 -21.80 -27.06 7.28
CA LEU A 31 -20.41 -27.35 6.93
C LEU A 31 -19.56 -26.08 6.97
N ILE A 32 -18.41 -26.15 7.63
CA ILE A 32 -17.36 -25.13 7.57
C ILE A 32 -16.55 -25.37 6.30
N VAL A 33 -16.61 -24.42 5.36
CA VAL A 33 -16.00 -24.53 4.03
C VAL A 33 -14.55 -24.05 4.06
N GLU A 34 -14.27 -23.01 4.85
CA GLU A 34 -12.93 -22.45 5.00
C GLU A 34 -12.77 -21.96 6.45
N GLU A 35 -11.66 -22.35 7.07
CA GLU A 35 -11.29 -21.99 8.45
C GLU A 35 -10.03 -21.11 8.45
N LYS A 36 -9.87 -20.27 9.48
CA LYS A 36 -8.68 -19.42 9.69
C LYS A 36 -8.41 -18.48 8.52
N MET A 37 -9.43 -17.78 8.05
CA MET A 37 -9.20 -16.67 7.12
C MET A 37 -8.32 -15.62 7.78
N VAL A 38 -7.17 -15.38 7.17
CA VAL A 38 -6.31 -14.27 7.54
C VAL A 38 -6.96 -13.02 7.00
N ASP A 39 -7.29 -12.08 7.87
CA ASP A 39 -7.69 -10.75 7.44
C ASP A 39 -6.53 -10.13 6.64
N THR A 40 -6.76 -9.95 5.34
CA THR A 40 -5.85 -9.24 4.43
C THR A 40 -6.27 -7.80 4.24
N GLY A 41 -7.29 -7.36 4.98
CA GLY A 41 -7.47 -5.97 5.35
C GLY A 41 -6.11 -5.41 5.75
N GLN A 42 -5.84 -4.20 5.26
CA GLN A 42 -4.57 -3.54 5.45
C GLN A 42 -4.41 -3.25 6.95
N ASP A 43 -3.90 -4.22 7.70
CA ASP A 43 -3.41 -4.04 9.05
C ASP A 43 -2.16 -3.17 8.96
N ALA A 44 -2.38 -1.89 8.74
CA ALA A 44 -1.45 -0.83 9.07
C ALA A 44 -1.38 -0.75 10.60
N GLY A 45 -0.99 -1.86 11.24
CA GLY A 45 -0.69 -1.95 12.65
C GLY A 45 0.44 -0.98 12.96
N GLY A 46 0.07 0.22 13.38
CA GLY A 46 1.02 1.30 13.60
C GLY A 46 0.36 2.64 13.85
N GLN A 47 -0.18 2.77 15.07
CA GLN A 47 -0.47 4.01 15.79
C GLN A 47 -1.79 4.71 15.48
N PHE A 48 -2.74 4.57 16.42
CA PHE A 48 -3.86 5.48 16.67
C PHE A 48 -3.39 6.84 17.26
N ASP A 49 -2.21 7.34 16.86
CA ASP A 49 -1.78 8.70 17.20
C ASP A 49 -1.64 9.50 15.91
N LYS A 50 -2.59 10.42 15.71
CA LYS A 50 -2.76 11.25 14.52
C LYS A 50 -1.55 12.15 14.19
N SER A 51 -0.51 12.18 15.04
CA SER A 51 0.67 13.02 14.87
C SER A 51 1.88 12.31 14.26
N GLU A 52 1.99 10.99 14.36
CA GLU A 52 3.16 10.27 13.84
C GLU A 52 2.72 9.13 12.93
N LYS A 53 3.07 9.24 11.65
CA LYS A 53 2.90 8.17 10.64
C LYS A 53 3.86 7.00 10.94
N LYS A 54 3.67 6.33 12.08
CA LYS A 54 4.44 5.16 12.56
C LYS A 54 3.80 3.84 12.11
N GLY A 55 3.34 3.81 10.86
CA GLY A 55 2.93 2.57 10.20
C GLY A 55 4.15 1.73 9.82
N ARG A 56 4.21 0.48 10.26
CA ARG A 56 5.14 -0.52 9.70
C ARG A 56 4.67 -0.86 8.28
N GLY A 57 5.17 -0.15 7.27
CA GLY A 57 4.76 -0.45 5.88
C GLY A 57 5.18 0.56 4.82
N GLY A 58 5.69 1.72 5.22
CA GLY A 58 6.02 2.78 4.25
C GLY A 58 4.77 3.41 3.62
N ALA A 59 4.96 4.16 2.54
CA ALA A 59 3.85 4.76 1.81
C ALA A 59 3.06 3.69 1.04
N PRO A 60 1.72 3.84 0.90
CA PRO A 60 0.93 2.93 0.10
C PRO A 60 1.38 2.96 -1.37
N ILE A 61 1.46 1.77 -1.98
CA ILE A 61 1.67 1.65 -3.42
C ILE A 61 0.41 2.07 -4.17
N SER A 62 0.55 2.77 -5.30
CA SER A 62 -0.57 3.19 -6.13
C SER A 62 -0.27 2.99 -7.59
N MET A 63 -1.16 2.30 -8.31
CA MET A 63 -1.05 2.09 -9.76
C MET A 63 -1.15 3.39 -10.57
N GLN A 64 -1.59 4.49 -9.94
CA GLN A 64 -1.63 5.82 -10.56
C GLN A 64 -0.26 6.50 -10.61
N LYS A 65 0.78 5.90 -10.01
CA LYS A 65 2.16 6.41 -10.11
C LYS A 65 2.96 5.54 -11.07
N PHE A 66 3.84 6.16 -11.87
CA PHE A 66 4.64 5.48 -12.90
C PHE A 66 5.46 4.30 -12.38
N ASP A 67 5.89 4.36 -11.13
CA ASP A 67 6.70 3.35 -10.43
C ASP A 67 5.94 2.69 -9.30
N LYS A 68 4.61 2.82 -9.29
CA LYS A 68 3.74 2.36 -8.20
C LYS A 68 4.00 3.01 -6.84
N GLY A 69 4.75 4.12 -6.79
CA GLY A 69 5.13 4.80 -5.55
C GLY A 69 6.41 4.28 -4.88
N LEU A 70 7.27 3.57 -5.62
CA LEU A 70 8.52 3.01 -5.10
C LEU A 70 9.67 4.03 -5.00
N THR A 71 9.66 5.10 -5.79
CA THR A 71 10.67 6.16 -5.72
C THR A 71 10.45 7.05 -4.51
N THR A 72 11.56 7.52 -3.96
CA THR A 72 11.60 8.44 -2.83
C THR A 72 12.18 9.78 -3.26
N ASN A 73 11.82 10.84 -2.52
CA ASN A 73 12.35 12.18 -2.72
C ASN A 73 13.36 12.53 -1.63
N VAL A 74 14.49 13.12 -2.02
CA VAL A 74 15.50 13.62 -1.10
C VAL A 74 15.01 14.92 -0.45
N GLY A 75 14.34 14.77 0.70
CA GLY A 75 13.89 15.85 1.58
C GLY A 75 12.90 16.84 0.95
N GLU A 76 12.48 17.81 1.75
CA GLU A 76 11.64 18.92 1.30
C GLU A 76 12.46 20.20 1.06
N ILE A 77 11.87 21.17 0.35
CA ILE A 77 12.51 22.49 0.16
C ILE A 77 12.66 23.21 1.50
N SER A 78 11.71 23.00 2.42
CA SER A 78 11.70 23.55 3.78
C SER A 78 12.88 23.06 4.63
N ASP A 79 13.42 21.87 4.35
CA ASP A 79 14.55 21.31 5.10
C ASP A 79 15.84 22.08 4.87
N ILE A 80 15.93 22.89 3.81
CA ILE A 80 17.07 23.78 3.56
C ILE A 80 17.30 24.73 4.74
N TYR A 81 16.23 25.20 5.38
CA TYR A 81 16.31 26.13 6.51
C TYR A 81 16.76 25.46 7.81
N LYS A 82 16.74 24.13 7.89
CA LYS A 82 17.20 23.34 9.04
C LYS A 82 18.65 22.90 8.90
N LEU A 83 19.25 23.09 7.72
CA LEU A 83 20.61 22.64 7.42
C LEU A 83 21.65 23.72 7.75
N GLU A 84 22.80 23.27 8.22
CA GLU A 84 23.98 24.12 8.36
C GLU A 84 24.48 24.61 6.98
N ALA A 85 25.05 25.82 6.91
CA ALA A 85 25.43 26.47 5.66
C ALA A 85 26.37 25.63 4.75
N GLY A 86 27.21 24.77 5.34
CA GLY A 86 28.07 23.85 4.59
C GLY A 86 27.31 22.68 3.95
N GLN A 87 26.20 22.24 4.54
CA GLN A 87 25.42 21.08 4.09
C GLN A 87 24.39 21.45 3.02
N THR A 88 23.97 22.71 2.94
CA THR A 88 23.01 23.19 1.92
C THR A 88 23.49 22.88 0.50
N ARG A 89 24.78 23.09 0.21
CA ARG A 89 25.35 22.78 -1.11
C ARG A 89 25.28 21.28 -1.43
N LYS A 90 25.52 20.42 -0.44
CA LYS A 90 25.44 18.96 -0.58
C LYS A 90 24.00 18.52 -0.83
N PHE A 91 23.04 19.08 -0.08
CA PHE A 91 21.61 18.80 -0.24
C PHE A 91 21.10 19.18 -1.65
N LEU A 92 21.40 20.42 -2.09
CA LEU A 92 21.06 20.88 -3.44
C LEU A 92 21.68 20.01 -4.53
N ARG A 93 22.92 19.54 -4.31
CA ARG A 93 23.60 18.62 -5.23
C ARG A 93 22.86 17.28 -5.32
N LEU A 94 22.48 16.68 -4.18
CA LEU A 94 21.74 15.41 -4.14
C LEU A 94 20.40 15.51 -4.88
N LYS A 95 19.64 16.58 -4.61
CA LYS A 95 18.35 16.82 -5.27
C LYS A 95 18.50 16.98 -6.79
N LYS A 96 19.53 17.73 -7.22
CA LYS A 96 19.85 17.89 -8.65
C LYS A 96 20.24 16.57 -9.33
N TRP A 97 20.94 15.69 -8.62
CA TRP A 97 21.28 14.36 -9.16
C TRP A 97 20.05 13.45 -9.25
N GLN A 98 19.16 13.46 -8.25
CA GLN A 98 17.92 12.68 -8.29
C GLN A 98 17.06 13.00 -9.52
N GLU A 99 16.92 14.28 -9.87
CA GLU A 99 16.18 14.71 -11.08
C GLU A 99 16.87 14.23 -12.37
N ARG A 100 18.20 14.27 -12.42
CA ARG A 100 18.99 13.94 -13.62
C ARG A 100 19.07 12.46 -13.94
N VAL A 101 18.98 11.59 -12.94
CA VAL A 101 19.04 10.13 -13.15
C VAL A 101 17.79 9.62 -13.89
N SER A 102 16.72 10.41 -13.97
CA SER A 102 15.48 10.00 -14.63
C SER A 102 15.64 9.85 -16.16
N THR A 103 15.23 8.68 -16.66
CA THR A 103 15.20 8.40 -18.10
C THR A 103 14.14 9.25 -18.81
N SER A 104 14.21 9.37 -20.13
CA SER A 104 13.20 10.10 -20.92
C SER A 104 11.81 9.47 -20.79
N ILE A 105 11.75 8.14 -20.72
CA ILE A 105 10.51 7.37 -20.56
C ILE A 105 9.89 7.64 -19.18
N GLU A 106 10.68 7.58 -18.11
CA GLU A 106 10.20 7.87 -16.76
C GLU A 106 9.66 9.30 -16.62
N ARG A 107 10.34 10.29 -17.22
CA ARG A 107 9.86 11.68 -17.21
C ARG A 107 8.53 11.83 -17.93
N ASN A 108 8.36 11.17 -19.08
CA ASN A 108 7.12 11.21 -19.83
C ASN A 108 5.96 10.55 -19.05
N LEU A 109 6.18 9.34 -18.52
CA LEU A 109 5.18 8.63 -17.72
C LEU A 109 4.78 9.39 -16.45
N ARG A 110 5.74 10.05 -15.78
CA ARG A 110 5.44 10.91 -14.62
C ARG A 110 4.48 12.05 -14.96
N LEU A 111 4.66 12.69 -16.11
CA LEU A 111 3.79 13.77 -16.56
C LEU A 111 2.41 13.23 -16.95
N ALA A 112 2.37 12.21 -17.81
CA ALA A 112 1.12 11.63 -18.30
C ALA A 112 0.24 11.08 -17.17
N MET A 113 0.83 10.45 -16.15
CA MET A 113 0.07 9.90 -15.03
C MET A 113 -0.31 10.94 -13.98
N ALA A 114 0.30 12.13 -13.98
CA ALA A 114 -0.14 13.24 -13.14
C ALA A 114 -1.40 13.94 -13.69
N GLU A 115 -1.73 13.70 -14.96
CA GLU A 115 -2.92 14.25 -15.64
C GLU A 115 -4.14 13.31 -15.60
N LEU A 116 -3.99 12.10 -15.03
CA LEU A 116 -5.06 11.10 -14.84
C LEU A 116 -5.75 11.26 -13.49
#